data_AF-A0A7K2WX34-F1
#
_entry.id   AF-A0A7K2WX34-F1
#
_cell.length_a   1.000
_cell.length_b   1.000
_cell.length_c   1.000
_cell.angle_alpha   90.00
_cell.angle_beta   90.00
_cell.angle_gamma   90.00
#
_symmetry.space_group_name_H-M   'P 1'
#
loop_
_entity.id
_entity.type
_entity.pdbx_description
1 polymer ?
#
loop_
_entity_poly.entity_id
_entity_poly.type
_entity_poly.pdbx_seq_one_letter_code
_entity_poly.pdbx_strand_id
1 'polypeptide(L)'
;MPTAREALLDAAQSALAESPWQAVRMVEVASAAGVSRQTLYNEFSGKDGLARALVRREADLYLRGVDGQLAGTDTRAEPAERLAAVAEWTVARAGDRPLLRALLTGCWGEWLPA
;
A
#
# COMPACT_ATOMS: atom_id res chain seq x y z
N MET A 1 0.15 20.10 -1.78
CA MET A 1 1.47 19.55 -2.11
C MET A 1 1.65 18.31 -1.25
N PRO A 2 1.99 17.13 -1.83
CA PRO A 2 2.28 15.95 -1.04
C PRO A 2 3.48 16.22 -0.12
N THR A 3 3.44 15.64 1.08
CA THR A 3 4.57 15.65 2.00
C THR A 3 5.75 14.86 1.40
N ALA A 4 6.98 15.11 1.87
CA ALA A 4 8.14 14.32 1.45
C ALA A 4 7.93 12.81 1.66
N ARG A 5 7.28 12.44 2.77
CA ARG A 5 6.92 11.07 3.09
C ARG A 5 5.96 10.46 2.07
N GLU A 6 4.92 11.19 1.67
CA GLU A 6 3.96 10.74 0.64
C GLU A 6 4.62 10.58 -0.72
N ALA A 7 5.41 11.57 -1.14
CA ALA A 7 6.14 11.52 -2.42
C ALA A 7 7.10 10.33 -2.48
N LEU A 8 7.78 10.02 -1.37
CA LEU A 8 8.66 8.84 -1.26
C LEU A 8 7.88 7.52 -1.34
N LEU A 9 6.71 7.43 -0.72
CA LEU A 9 5.87 6.23 -0.79
C LEU A 9 5.26 6.04 -2.18
N ASP A 10 4.88 7.12 -2.86
CA ASP A 10 4.41 7.08 -4.25
C ASP A 10 5.53 6.61 -5.19
N ALA A 11 6.73 7.20 -5.08
CA ALA A 11 7.89 6.80 -5.88
C ALA A 11 8.28 5.34 -5.65
N ALA A 12 8.25 4.87 -4.39
CA ALA A 12 8.55 3.49 -4.05
C ALA A 12 7.50 2.52 -4.60
N GLN A 13 6.22 2.90 -4.57
CA GLN A 13 5.14 2.09 -5.14
C GLN A 13 5.23 2.01 -6.67
N SER A 14 5.61 3.10 -7.35
CA SER A 14 5.89 3.07 -8.78
C SER A 14 7.09 2.18 -9.12
N ALA A 15 8.17 2.25 -8.33
CA ALA A 15 9.34 1.39 -8.54
C ALA A 15 9.01 -0.11 -8.42
N LEU A 16 8.09 -0.48 -7.52
CA LEU A 16 7.59 -1.86 -7.39
C LEU A 16 6.81 -2.35 -8.62
N ALA A 17 6.24 -1.46 -9.41
CA ALA A 17 5.56 -1.81 -10.66
C ALA A 17 6.55 -2.11 -11.80
N GLU A 18 7.77 -1.58 -11.71
CA GLU A 18 8.79 -1.67 -12.76
C GLU A 18 9.90 -2.68 -12.46
N SER A 19 10.19 -2.96 -11.18
CA SER A 19 11.27 -3.86 -10.80
C SER A 19 10.98 -4.66 -9.51
N PRO A 20 11.57 -5.87 -9.36
CA PRO A 20 11.48 -6.62 -8.12
C PRO A 20 11.97 -5.80 -6.93
N TRP A 21 11.36 -5.98 -5.75
CA TRP A 21 11.68 -5.18 -4.57
C TRP A 21 13.17 -5.21 -4.24
N GLN A 22 13.84 -6.36 -4.41
CA GLN A 22 15.27 -6.49 -4.16
C GLN A 22 16.13 -5.57 -5.05
N ALA A 23 15.69 -5.31 -6.28
CA ALA A 23 16.37 -4.42 -7.22
C ALA A 23 16.10 -2.92 -6.94
N VAL A 24 15.03 -2.56 -6.22
CA VAL A 24 14.70 -1.17 -5.91
C VAL A 24 15.81 -0.51 -5.09
N ARG A 25 16.38 0.59 -5.59
CA ARG A 25 17.47 1.33 -4.93
C ARG A 25 16.93 2.59 -4.25
N MET A 26 17.34 2.80 -2.99
CA MET A 26 16.93 3.96 -2.19
C MET A 26 17.25 5.31 -2.85
N VAL A 27 18.37 5.38 -3.57
CA VAL A 27 18.76 6.61 -4.29
C VAL A 27 17.82 6.95 -5.44
N GLU A 28 17.31 5.94 -6.16
CA GLU A 28 16.38 6.15 -7.27
C GLU A 28 15.01 6.58 -6.74
N VAL A 29 14.55 5.97 -5.65
CA VAL A 29 13.31 6.37 -4.97
C VAL A 29 13.40 7.82 -4.50
N ALA A 30 14.49 8.22 -3.85
CA ALA A 30 14.68 9.60 -3.41
C ALA A 30 14.69 10.58 -4.58
N SER A 31 15.41 10.24 -5.67
CA SER A 31 15.48 11.05 -6.87
C SER A 31 14.11 11.21 -7.54
N ALA A 32 13.35 10.12 -7.68
CA ALA A 32 12.01 10.13 -8.28
C ALA A 32 11.01 10.94 -7.43
N ALA A 33 11.16 10.91 -6.10
CA ALA A 33 10.36 11.71 -5.18
C ALA A 33 10.80 13.20 -5.10
N GLY A 34 11.89 13.59 -5.76
CA GLY A 34 12.40 14.97 -5.72
C GLY A 34 12.99 15.37 -4.38
N VAL A 35 13.48 14.40 -3.58
CA VAL A 35 14.04 14.64 -2.24
C VAL A 35 15.48 14.13 -2.13
N SER A 36 16.21 14.61 -1.13
CA SER A 36 17.57 14.13 -0.88
C SER A 36 17.57 12.70 -0.34
N ARG A 37 18.68 11.96 -0.56
CA ARG A 37 18.90 10.65 0.08
C ARG A 37 18.81 10.75 1.60
N GLN A 38 19.39 11.79 2.21
CA GLN A 38 19.37 12.00 3.65
C GLN A 38 17.93 12.15 4.17
N THR A 39 17.10 12.90 3.46
CA THR A 39 15.66 13.03 3.78
C THR A 39 14.98 11.67 3.80
N LEU A 40 15.20 10.84 2.78
CA LEU A 40 14.65 9.49 2.77
C LEU A 40 15.10 8.70 4.01
N TYR A 41 16.40 8.63 4.27
CA TYR A 41 16.93 7.85 5.40
C TYR A 41 16.44 8.38 6.75
N ASN A 42 16.19 9.68 6.89
CA ASN A 42 15.57 10.25 8.08
C ASN A 42 14.11 9.81 8.24
N GLU A 43 13.34 9.76 7.15
CA GLU A 43 11.92 9.37 7.17
C GLU A 43 11.72 7.87 7.43
N PHE A 44 12.59 7.02 6.88
CA PHE A 44 12.35 5.57 6.82
C PHE A 44 13.48 4.71 7.39
N SER A 45 14.61 5.29 7.80
CA SER A 45 15.76 4.55 8.35
C SER A 45 16.35 3.47 7.42
N GLY A 46 15.97 3.45 6.14
CA GLY A 46 16.45 2.49 5.15
C GLY A 46 15.33 1.79 4.36
N LYS A 47 15.72 0.75 3.61
CA LYS A 47 14.82 0.00 2.72
C LYS A 47 13.72 -0.73 3.48
N ASP A 48 14.07 -1.38 4.60
CA ASP A 48 13.09 -2.13 5.40
C ASP A 48 12.07 -1.22 6.08
N GLY A 49 12.46 -0.01 6.49
CA GLY A 49 11.48 0.93 7.03
C GLY A 49 10.57 1.53 5.96
N LEU A 50 11.08 1.72 4.74
CA LEU A 50 10.26 2.10 3.59
C LEU A 50 9.27 0.97 3.21
N ALA A 51 9.75 -0.28 3.21
CA ALA A 51 8.91 -1.47 3.05
C ALA A 51 7.75 -1.51 4.06
N ARG A 52 8.06 -1.42 5.35
CA ARG A 52 7.05 -1.40 6.42
C ARG A 52 6.06 -0.24 6.24
N ALA A 53 6.55 0.92 5.81
CA ALA A 53 5.70 2.08 5.57
C ALA A 53 4.76 1.89 4.37
N LEU A 54 5.21 1.24 3.29
CA LEU A 54 4.38 0.85 2.15
C LEU A 54 3.28 -0.13 2.57
N VAL A 55 3.65 -1.20 3.27
CA VAL A 55 2.70 -2.21 3.76
C VAL A 55 1.67 -1.55 4.68
N ARG A 56 2.11 -0.68 5.59
CA ARG A 56 1.20 0.04 6.48
C ARG A 56 0.27 1.00 5.73
N ARG A 57 0.77 1.73 4.74
CA ARG A 57 -0.07 2.60 3.90
C ARG A 57 -1.15 1.79 3.19
N GLU A 58 -0.80 0.61 2.68
CA GLU A 58 -1.75 -0.28 2.01
C GLU A 58 -2.81 -0.81 2.98
N ALA A 59 -2.40 -1.21 4.20
CA ALA A 59 -3.30 -1.62 5.27
C ALA A 59 -4.30 -0.50 5.63
N ASP A 60 -3.80 0.72 5.81
CA ASP A 60 -4.62 1.88 6.15
C ASP A 60 -5.62 2.22 5.01
N LEU A 61 -5.20 2.08 3.74
CA LEU A 61 -6.09 2.27 2.58
C LEU A 61 -7.18 1.20 2.55
N TYR A 62 -6.83 -0.05 2.83
CA TYR A 62 -7.79 -1.14 2.91
C TYR A 62 -8.83 -0.92 4.01
N LEU A 63 -8.38 -0.64 5.24
CA LEU A 63 -9.28 -0.42 6.38
C LEU A 63 -10.22 0.76 6.15
N ARG A 64 -9.72 1.90 5.63
CA ARG A 64 -10.59 3.03 5.24
C ARG A 64 -11.62 2.64 4.19
N GLY A 65 -11.25 1.76 3.26
CA GLY A 65 -12.17 1.28 2.24
C GLY A 65 -13.26 0.36 2.80
N VAL A 66 -12.90 -0.51 3.75
CA VAL A 66 -13.86 -1.34 4.50
C VAL A 66 -14.83 -0.44 5.29
N ASP A 67 -14.32 0.55 6.01
CA ASP A 67 -15.16 1.52 6.73
C ASP A 67 -16.13 2.23 5.79
N GLY A 68 -15.65 2.64 4.61
CA GLY A 68 -16.47 3.25 3.56
C GLY A 68 -17.57 2.33 3.03
N GLN A 69 -17.30 1.04 2.83
CA GLN A 69 -18.32 0.06 2.43
C GLN A 69 -19.36 -0.15 3.53
N LEU A 70 -18.92 -0.29 4.77
CA LEU A 70 -19.81 -0.49 5.92
C LEU A 70 -20.70 0.72 6.19
N ALA A 71 -20.20 1.93 5.99
CA ALA A 71 -20.94 3.19 6.16
C ALA A 71 -21.84 3.53 4.96
N GLY A 72 -21.43 3.12 3.75
CA GLY A 72 -22.16 3.39 2.50
C GLY A 72 -23.28 2.40 2.19
N THR A 73 -23.32 1.24 2.84
CA THR A 73 -24.43 0.29 2.67
C THR A 73 -25.67 0.79 3.42
N ASP A 74 -26.85 0.62 2.80
CA ASP A 74 -28.13 0.96 3.44
C ASP A 74 -28.19 0.32 4.83
N THR A 75 -28.42 1.13 5.86
CA THR A 75 -28.50 0.64 7.25
C THR A 75 -29.71 -0.26 7.48
N ARG A 76 -30.65 -0.30 6.52
CA ARG A 76 -31.77 -1.23 6.48
C ARG A 76 -31.44 -2.56 5.80
N ALA A 77 -30.30 -2.68 5.13
CA ALA A 77 -29.86 -3.94 4.54
C ALA A 77 -29.56 -4.97 5.64
N GLU A 78 -29.78 -6.23 5.33
CA GLU A 78 -29.48 -7.32 6.26
C GLU A 78 -27.97 -7.37 6.54
N PRO A 79 -27.54 -7.68 7.78
CA PRO A 79 -26.11 -7.73 8.12
C PRO A 79 -25.28 -8.63 7.20
N ALA A 80 -25.87 -9.73 6.72
CA ALA A 80 -25.23 -10.64 5.78
C ALA A 80 -24.93 -9.99 4.42
N GLU A 81 -25.84 -9.15 3.91
CA GLU A 81 -25.66 -8.43 2.63
C GLU A 81 -24.54 -7.40 2.76
N ARG A 82 -24.48 -6.69 3.90
CA ARG A 82 -23.40 -5.74 4.21
C ARG A 82 -22.04 -6.42 4.25
N LEU A 83 -21.96 -7.61 4.86
CA LEU A 83 -20.73 -8.40 4.91
C LEU A 83 -20.34 -8.95 3.54
N ALA A 84 -21.32 -9.41 2.74
CA ALA A 84 -21.09 -9.87 1.37
C ALA A 84 -20.51 -8.73 0.51
N ALA A 85 -21.06 -7.52 0.59
CA ALA A 85 -20.55 -6.35 -0.13
C ALA A 85 -19.09 -6.02 0.24
N VAL A 86 -18.74 -6.07 1.52
CA VAL A 86 -17.34 -5.89 1.96
C VAL A 86 -16.43 -6.98 1.42
N ALA A 87 -16.87 -8.24 1.43
CA ALA A 87 -16.11 -9.37 0.92
C ALA A 87 -15.88 -9.25 -0.60
N GLU A 88 -16.92 -8.95 -1.36
CA GLU A 88 -16.85 -8.73 -2.81
C GLU A 88 -15.90 -7.58 -3.15
N TRP A 89 -16.03 -6.44 -2.45
CA TRP A 89 -15.14 -5.30 -2.60
C TRP A 89 -13.68 -5.66 -2.29
N THR A 90 -13.44 -6.44 -1.24
CA THR A 90 -12.11 -6.88 -0.82
C THR A 90 -11.46 -7.77 -1.89
N VAL A 91 -12.20 -8.76 -2.39
CA VAL A 91 -11.72 -9.69 -3.43
C VAL A 91 -11.40 -8.93 -4.72
N ALA A 92 -12.26 -8.02 -5.16
CA ALA A 92 -12.02 -7.20 -6.34
C ALA A 92 -10.74 -6.36 -6.18
N ARG A 93 -10.55 -5.70 -5.03
CA ARG A 93 -9.36 -4.88 -4.74
C ARG A 93 -8.07 -5.69 -4.67
N ALA A 94 -8.12 -6.89 -4.09
CA ALA A 94 -6.97 -7.77 -4.01
C ALA A 94 -6.51 -8.27 -5.40
N GLY A 95 -7.41 -8.34 -6.39
CA GLY A 95 -7.06 -8.65 -7.78
C GLY A 95 -6.13 -7.61 -8.41
N ASP A 96 -6.40 -6.33 -8.17
CA ASP A 96 -5.71 -5.21 -8.83
C ASP A 96 -4.52 -4.67 -8.04
N ARG A 97 -4.36 -5.07 -6.77
CA ARG A 97 -3.40 -4.47 -5.83
C ARG A 97 -2.50 -5.55 -5.21
N PRO A 98 -1.31 -5.81 -5.80
CA PRO A 98 -0.41 -6.87 -5.34
C PRO A 98 -0.02 -6.77 -3.86
N LEU A 99 0.22 -5.56 -3.35
CA LEU A 99 0.54 -5.34 -1.92
C LEU A 99 -0.63 -5.73 -1.03
N LEU A 100 -1.86 -5.37 -1.40
CA LEU A 100 -3.05 -5.75 -0.65
C LEU A 100 -3.24 -7.27 -0.67
N ARG A 101 -3.08 -7.90 -1.84
CA ARG A 101 -3.17 -9.35 -1.97
C ARG A 101 -2.19 -10.06 -1.04
N ALA A 102 -0.94 -9.64 -1.02
CA ALA A 102 0.07 -10.24 -0.16
C ALA A 102 -0.21 -9.97 1.32
N LEU A 103 -0.66 -8.78 1.68
CA LEU A 103 -1.07 -8.46 3.05
C LEU A 103 -2.20 -9.37 3.54
N LEU A 104 -3.19 -9.67 2.69
CA LEU A 104 -4.34 -10.51 3.05
C LEU A 104 -4.02 -12.00 3.07
N THR A 105 -3.08 -12.45 2.25
CA THR A 105 -2.79 -13.88 2.04
C THR A 105 -1.51 -14.37 2.71
N GLY A 106 -0.61 -13.45 3.10
CA GLY A 106 0.76 -13.76 3.52
C GLY A 106 1.69 -14.18 2.39
N CYS A 107 1.23 -14.18 1.13
CA CYS A 107 2.02 -14.58 -0.03
C CYS A 107 2.87 -13.42 -0.56
N TRP A 108 4.06 -13.23 0.03
CA TRP A 108 5.06 -12.28 -0.44
C TRP A 108 5.87 -12.87 -1.60
N GLY A 109 5.99 -12.12 -2.70
CA GLY A 109 6.78 -12.49 -3.88
C GLY A 109 7.95 -11.54 -4.11
N GLU A 110 8.75 -11.78 -5.15
CA GLU A 110 9.95 -10.98 -5.47
C GLU A 110 9.64 -9.49 -5.75
N TRP A 111 8.42 -9.18 -6.18
CA TRP A 111 7.90 -7.84 -6.47
C TRP A 111 7.31 -7.14 -5.25
N LEU A 112 7.46 -7.69 -4.05
CA LEU A 112 6.86 -7.14 -2.84
C LEU A 112 7.89 -7.09 -1.70
N PRO A 113 7.74 -6.13 -0.78
CA PRO A 113 8.51 -6.13 0.44
C PRO A 113 8.14 -7.34 1.31
N ALA A 114 9.14 -8.03 1.86
CA ALA A 114 8.97 -9.15 2.81
C ALA A 114 9.03 -8.67 4.26
#